data_AF-A0A2N5T353-F1
#
_entry.id   AF-A0A2N5T353-F1
#
_cell.length_a   1.000
_cell.length_b   1.000
_cell.length_c   1.000
_cell.angle_alpha   90.00
_cell.angle_beta   90.00
_cell.angle_gamma   90.00
#
_symmetry.space_group_name_H-M   'P 1'
#
loop_
_entity.id
_entity.type
_entity.pdbx_description
1 polymer ?
#
loop_
_entity_poly.entity_id
_entity_poly.type
_entity_poly.pdbx_seq_one_letter_code
_entity_poly.pdbx_strand_id
1 'polypeptide(L)'
;MSNPGNVAGGLKATINNPNVSEQAKANAEHRLETEFDLAPADDNATQGKNPGNVIGGMKAAIHNPNVSEEKKAELRSKLDDAL
;
A
#
# COMPACT_ATOMS: atom_id res chain seq x y z
N MET A 1 -8.00 -14.91 19.21
CA MET A 1 -6.61 -14.53 18.87
C MET A 1 -6.68 -13.23 18.08
N SER A 2 -5.92 -12.21 18.46
CA SER A 2 -5.83 -10.99 17.67
C SER A 2 -5.12 -11.30 16.36
N ASN A 3 -5.72 -10.93 15.23
CA ASN A 3 -5.07 -11.08 13.93
C ASN A 3 -3.85 -10.15 13.89
N PRO A 4 -2.63 -10.65 13.61
CA PRO A 4 -1.43 -9.81 13.58
C PRO A 4 -1.58 -8.58 12.68
N GLY A 5 -2.24 -8.73 11.52
CA GLY A 5 -2.54 -7.61 10.62
C GLY A 5 -3.43 -6.52 11.23
N ASN A 6 -4.35 -6.86 12.13
CA ASN A 6 -5.20 -5.88 12.81
C ASN A 6 -4.40 -5.09 13.85
N VAL A 7 -3.43 -5.75 14.51
CA VAL A 7 -2.55 -5.10 15.48
C VAL A 7 -1.63 -4.11 14.77
N ALA A 8 -0.97 -4.53 13.68
CA ALA A 8 -0.15 -3.64 12.85
C ALA A 8 -0.96 -2.46 12.29
N GLY A 9 -2.18 -2.71 11.81
CA GLY A 9 -3.09 -1.67 11.33
C GLY A 9 -3.45 -0.65 12.42
N GLY A 10 -3.73 -1.11 13.63
CA GLY A 10 -4.00 -0.25 14.78
C GLY A 10 -2.80 0.61 15.17
N LEU A 11 -1.59 0.05 15.17
CA LEU A 11 -0.37 0.81 15.44
C LEU A 11 -0.12 1.89 14.36
N LYS A 12 -0.34 1.58 13.09
CA LYS A 12 -0.25 2.56 11.99
C LYS A 12 -1.29 3.68 12.13
N ALA A 13 -2.49 3.36 12.60
CA ALA A 13 -3.52 4.37 12.88
C ALA A 13 -3.10 5.32 14.01
N THR A 14 -2.45 4.80 15.06
CA THR A 14 -1.90 5.61 16.15
C THR A 14 -0.89 6.62 15.63
N ILE A 15 0.03 6.22 14.76
CA ILE A 15 1.07 7.12 14.20
C ILE A 15 0.44 8.30 13.45
N ASN A 16 -0.60 8.05 12.67
CA ASN A 16 -1.26 9.07 11.85
C ASN A 16 -2.32 9.90 12.61
N ASN A 17 -2.62 9.57 13.87
CA ASN A 17 -3.66 10.27 14.61
C ASN A 17 -3.11 11.59 15.19
N PRO A 18 -3.67 12.76 14.83
CA PRO A 18 -3.21 14.04 15.36
C PRO A 18 -3.54 14.24 16.85
N ASN A 19 -4.46 13.45 17.41
CA ASN A 19 -4.90 13.56 18.80
C ASN A 19 -4.08 12.67 19.77
N VAL A 20 -3.08 11.93 19.28
CA VAL A 20 -2.19 11.16 20.15
C VAL A 20 -0.89 11.91 20.42
N SER A 21 -0.28 11.63 21.57
CA SER A 21 1.01 12.22 21.93
C SER A 21 2.14 11.67 21.07
N GLU A 22 3.20 12.47 20.90
CA GLU A 22 4.41 12.07 20.17
C GLU A 22 5.06 10.82 20.78
N GLN A 23 5.06 10.69 22.11
CA GLN A 23 5.54 9.48 22.80
C GLN A 23 4.73 8.23 22.41
N ALA A 24 3.42 8.36 22.24
CA ALA A 24 2.57 7.24 21.84
C ALA A 24 2.82 6.83 20.38
N LYS A 25 3.09 7.80 19.50
CA LYS A 25 3.47 7.53 18.10
C LYS A 25 4.82 6.81 18.02
N ALA A 26 5.84 7.33 18.70
CA ALA A 26 7.18 6.74 18.72
C ALA A 26 7.16 5.30 19.25
N ASN A 27 6.37 5.03 20.30
CA ASN A 27 6.19 3.67 20.81
C ASN A 27 5.46 2.77 19.78
N ALA A 28 4.46 3.28 19.07
CA ALA A 28 3.77 2.54 18.02
C ALA A 28 4.69 2.21 16.84
N GLU A 29 5.57 3.13 16.46
CA GLU A 29 6.62 2.93 15.45
C GLU A 29 7.60 1.84 15.87
N HIS A 30 8.17 1.95 17.07
CA HIS A 30 9.12 0.96 17.58
C HIS A 30 8.51 -0.44 17.66
N ARG A 31 7.23 -0.55 18.05
CA ARG A 31 6.50 -1.83 18.08
C ARG A 31 6.20 -2.36 16.68
N LEU A 32 5.91 -1.51 15.71
CA LEU A 32 5.76 -1.92 14.31
C LEU A 32 7.07 -2.48 13.74
N GLU A 33 8.19 -1.82 14.01
CA GLU A 33 9.51 -2.28 13.58
C GLU A 33 9.90 -3.60 14.26
N THR A 34 9.77 -3.67 15.59
CA THR A 34 10.20 -4.85 16.38
C THR A 34 9.28 -6.06 16.22
N GLU A 35 7.96 -5.87 16.27
CA GLU A 35 7.00 -6.99 16.31
C GLU A 35 6.56 -7.45 14.91
N PHE A 36 6.64 -6.58 13.90
CA PHE A 36 6.12 -6.86 12.56
C PHE A 36 7.20 -6.87 11.48
N ASP A 37 8.48 -6.76 11.86
CA ASP A 37 9.66 -6.74 10.96
C ASP A 37 9.41 -5.84 9.74
N LEU A 38 8.71 -4.72 10.00
CA LEU A 38 8.47 -3.71 9.01
C LEU A 38 9.78 -2.95 8.88
N ALA A 39 10.58 -3.37 7.89
CA ALA A 39 11.71 -2.58 7.40
C ALA A 39 11.29 -1.10 7.34
N PRO A 40 12.18 -0.17 7.74
CA PRO A 40 11.87 1.24 7.86
C PRO A 40 11.13 1.68 6.62
N ALA A 41 10.01 2.39 6.83
CA ALA A 41 9.05 2.76 5.80
C ALA A 41 9.74 3.38 4.59
N ASP A 42 10.15 2.52 3.67
CA ASP A 42 10.50 2.90 2.34
C ASP A 42 9.18 3.34 1.71
N ASP A 43 9.16 4.55 1.15
CA ASP A 43 8.09 5.09 0.30
C ASP A 43 7.64 4.13 -0.83
N ASN A 44 8.26 2.95 -0.94
CA ASN A 44 7.72 1.80 -1.62
C ASN A 44 6.55 1.12 -0.89
N ALA A 45 5.35 1.71 -1.01
CA ALA A 45 4.07 0.98 -1.09
C ALA A 45 4.01 0.03 -2.33
N THR A 46 5.12 -0.60 -2.69
CA THR A 46 5.41 -1.29 -3.94
C THR A 46 5.91 -2.71 -3.69
N GLN A 47 6.44 -3.01 -2.49
CA GLN A 47 6.96 -4.33 -2.12
C GLN A 47 5.87 -5.40 -1.86
N GLY A 48 4.59 -5.01 -1.79
CA GLY A 48 3.46 -5.92 -1.55
C GLY A 48 2.40 -5.95 -2.67
N LYS A 49 2.69 -5.37 -3.84
CA LYS A 49 1.73 -5.39 -4.94
C LYS A 49 1.77 -6.76 -5.59
N ASN A 50 0.77 -7.59 -5.30
CA ASN A 50 0.56 -8.83 -6.04
C ASN A 50 0.51 -8.47 -7.55
N PRO A 51 1.38 -9.02 -8.40
CA PRO A 51 1.43 -8.67 -9.81
C PRO A 51 0.07 -8.86 -10.50
N GLY A 52 -0.72 -9.83 -10.06
CA GLY A 52 -2.09 -10.03 -10.52
C GLY A 52 -3.03 -8.85 -10.20
N ASN A 53 -2.86 -8.19 -9.05
CA ASN A 53 -3.65 -7.01 -8.69
C ASN A 53 -3.24 -5.79 -9.52
N VAL A 54 -1.96 -5.65 -9.86
CA VAL A 54 -1.46 -4.58 -10.74
C VAL A 54 -2.04 -4.76 -12.14
N ILE A 55 -1.90 -5.95 -12.71
CA ILE A 55 -2.46 -6.32 -14.03
C ILE A 55 -3.98 -6.12 -14.04
N GLY A 56 -4.68 -6.55 -12.99
CA GLY A 56 -6.12 -6.36 -12.84
C GLY A 56 -6.53 -4.88 -12.81
N GLY A 57 -5.82 -4.06 -12.02
CA GLY A 57 -6.04 -2.61 -11.95
C GLY A 57 -5.80 -1.91 -13.29
N MET A 58 -4.76 -2.30 -14.01
CA MET A 58 -4.47 -1.78 -15.35
C MET A 58 -5.57 -2.14 -16.35
N LYS A 59 -6.03 -3.40 -16.36
CA LYS A 59 -7.19 -3.83 -17.19
C LYS A 59 -8.45 -3.04 -16.86
N ALA A 60 -8.74 -2.80 -15.58
CA ALA A 60 -9.89 -2.02 -15.16
C ALA A 60 -9.80 -0.56 -15.62
N ALA A 61 -8.62 0.06 -15.48
CA ALA A 61 -8.37 1.42 -15.95
C ALA A 61 -8.51 1.55 -17.48
N ILE A 62 -8.11 0.53 -18.26
CA ILE A 62 -8.29 0.50 -19.71
C ILE A 62 -9.78 0.52 -20.11
N HIS A 63 -10.65 -0.17 -19.35
CA HIS A 63 -12.09 -0.22 -19.64
C HIS A 63 -12.88 0.97 -19.05
N ASN A 64 -12.24 1.81 -18.24
CA ASN A 64 -12.91 2.92 -17.59
C ASN A 64 -13.18 4.06 -18.59
N PRO A 65 -14.45 4.48 -18.80
CA PRO A 65 -14.79 5.56 -19.72
C PRO A 65 -14.25 6.93 -19.27
N ASN A 66 -13.89 7.10 -18.00
CA ASN A 66 -13.33 8.35 -17.46
C ASN A 66 -11.81 8.48 -17.66
N VAL A 67 -11.16 7.46 -18.22
CA VAL A 67 -9.71 7.49 -18.52
C VAL A 67 -9.53 7.92 -19.97
N SER A 68 -8.55 8.80 -20.22
CA SER A 68 -8.22 9.25 -21.57
C SER A 68 -7.66 8.12 -22.43
N GLU A 69 -7.93 8.16 -23.74
CA GLU A 69 -7.47 7.14 -24.68
C GLU A 69 -5.93 7.01 -24.71
N GLU A 70 -5.20 8.12 -24.57
CA GLU A 70 -3.74 8.13 -24.44
C GLU A 70 -3.25 7.28 -23.24
N LYS A 71 -3.87 7.48 -22.06
CA LYS A 71 -3.54 6.72 -20.86
C LYS A 71 -3.92 5.24 -21.00
N LYS A 72 -5.04 4.93 -21.68
CA LYS A 72 -5.41 3.55 -21.98
C LYS A 72 -4.39 2.87 -22.89
N ALA A 73 -3.87 3.56 -23.89
CA ALA A 73 -2.82 3.04 -24.77
C ALA A 73 -1.52 2.76 -24.01
N GLU A 74 -1.09 3.68 -23.14
CA GLU A 74 0.07 3.50 -22.27
C GLU A 74 -0.10 2.27 -21.34
N LEU A 75 -1.28 2.16 -20.71
CA LEU A 75 -1.60 1.03 -19.83
C LEU A 75 -1.64 -0.30 -20.59
N ARG A 76 -2.11 -0.32 -21.85
CA ARG A 76 -2.06 -1.52 -22.71
C ARG A 76 -0.63 -1.94 -23.01
N SER A 77 0.24 -1.00 -23.38
CA SER A 77 1.66 -1.29 -23.63
C SER A 77 2.33 -1.88 -22.39
N LYS A 78 2.12 -1.25 -21.22
CA LYS A 78 2.66 -1.73 -19.95
C LYS A 78 2.09 -3.09 -19.53
N LEU A 79 0.88 -3.44 -19.97
CA LEU A 79 0.25 -4.72 -19.67
C LEU A 79 0.86 -5.85 -20.51
N ASP A 80 1.21 -5.55 -21.76
CA ASP A 80 1.88 -6.48 -22.69
C ASP A 80 3.29 -6.79 -22.20
N ASP A 81 4.05 -5.76 -21.77
CA ASP A 81 5.40 -5.92 -21.19
C ASP A 81 5.42 -6.69 -19.86
N ALA A 82 4.26 -6.78 -19.17
CA ALA A 82 4.12 -7.41 -17.86
C ALA A 82 3.56 -8.84 -17.91
N LEU A 83 3.24 -9.36 -19.11
CA LEU A 83 2.71 -10.70 -19.36
C LEU A 83 3.80 -11.65 -19.90
#